data_AF-A0A2G2GSK0-F1
#
_entry.id   AF-A0A2G2GSK0-F1
#
_cell.length_a   1.000
_cell.length_b   1.000
_cell.length_c   1.000
_cell.angle_alpha   90.00
_cell.angle_beta   90.00
_cell.angle_gamma   90.00
#
_symmetry.space_group_name_H-M   'P 1'
#
loop_
_entity.id
_entity.type
_entity.pdbx_description
1 polymer ?
#
loop_
_entity_poly.entity_id
_entity_poly.type
_entity_poly.pdbx_seq_one_letter_code
_entity_poly.pdbx_strand_id
1 'polypeptide(L)'
;MEQSVGTKTAAAAQLDAQLQAEYLHLTSLIDSFDQKSLTIKAWSVTLAGILAGSGAFFDRPALLWVGVVGSLLFWLVEGHWKAFQSAHYARIEKIEAHFRGEVDGIAPFQSADSWERSRRAGGMKELLRILRWRHVFLPHGLVAVALLVAALVL
;
A
#
# COMPACT_ATOMS: atom_id res chain seq x y z
N MET A 1 19.18 39.55 24.60
CA MET A 1 18.69 38.18 24.88
C MET A 1 17.29 37.95 24.30
N GLU A 2 16.36 38.91 24.39
CA GLU A 2 14.99 38.76 23.85
C GLU A 2 14.92 38.50 22.33
N GLN A 3 15.76 39.14 21.52
CA GLN A 3 15.82 38.89 20.07
C GLN A 3 16.24 37.45 19.71
N SER A 4 17.06 36.80 20.54
CA SER A 4 17.50 35.41 20.33
C SER A 4 16.41 34.39 20.71
N VAL A 5 15.53 34.73 21.65
CA VAL A 5 14.39 33.89 22.03
C VAL A 5 13.30 33.98 20.96
N GLY A 6 12.97 35.19 20.50
CA GLY A 6 11.95 35.40 19.45
C GLY A 6 12.27 34.69 18.13
N THR A 7 13.54 34.67 17.73
CA THR A 7 13.99 33.97 16.50
C THR A 7 13.88 32.46 16.62
N LYS A 8 14.19 31.87 17.78
CA LYS A 8 14.04 30.43 18.03
C LYS A 8 12.57 30.00 18.00
N THR A 9 11.69 30.77 18.62
CA THR A 9 10.24 30.48 18.63
C THR A 9 9.65 30.55 17.22
N ALA A 10 10.04 31.53 16.41
CA ALA A 10 9.60 31.64 15.02
C ALA A 10 10.09 30.46 14.16
N ALA A 11 11.34 30.03 14.33
CA ALA A 11 11.90 28.88 13.62
C ALA A 11 11.21 27.56 13.99
N ALA A 12 10.89 27.36 15.27
CA ALA A 12 10.12 26.20 15.73
C ALA A 12 8.71 26.18 15.13
N ALA A 13 8.00 27.31 15.16
CA ALA A 13 6.67 27.42 14.55
C ALA A 13 6.70 27.17 13.04
N GLN A 14 7.74 27.65 12.35
CA GLN A 14 7.92 27.37 10.92
C GLN A 14 8.17 25.89 10.65
N LEU A 15 8.99 25.23 11.47
CA LEU A 15 9.23 23.79 11.37
C LEU A 15 7.94 23.01 11.56
N ASP A 16 7.16 23.32 12.60
CA ASP A 16 5.90 22.64 12.88
C ASP A 16 4.90 22.80 11.72
N ALA A 17 4.81 24.00 11.13
CA ALA A 17 3.97 24.23 9.96
C ALA A 17 4.41 23.40 8.74
N GLN A 18 5.72 23.27 8.51
CA GLN A 18 6.27 22.45 7.42
C GLN A 18 6.00 20.95 7.64
N LEU A 19 6.15 20.46 8.87
CA LEU A 19 5.88 19.07 9.22
C LEU A 19 4.38 18.75 9.14
N GLN A 20 3.51 19.67 9.56
CA GLN A 20 2.07 19.52 9.41
C GLN A 20 1.67 19.44 7.93
N ALA A 21 2.23 20.30 7.08
CA ALA A 21 1.99 20.27 5.64
C ALA A 21 2.46 18.94 5.01
N GLU A 22 3.63 18.45 5.41
CA GLU A 22 4.15 17.15 4.98
C GLU A 22 3.25 15.99 5.46
N TYR A 23 2.81 16.01 6.71
CA TYR A 23 1.90 15.01 7.28
C TYR A 23 0.59 14.93 6.48
N LEU A 24 -0.07 16.09 6.24
CA LEU A 24 -1.31 16.14 5.49
C LEU A 24 -1.14 15.64 4.05
N HIS A 25 -0.01 15.98 3.41
CA HIS A 25 0.31 15.48 2.08
C HIS A 25 0.49 13.96 2.06
N LEU A 26 1.23 13.39 3.03
CA LEU A 26 1.45 11.95 3.14
C LEU A 26 0.14 11.19 3.41
N THR A 27 -0.72 11.69 4.30
CA THR A 27 -2.02 11.09 4.59
C THR A 27 -2.91 11.11 3.35
N SER A 28 -2.98 12.23 2.63
CA SER A 28 -3.72 12.32 1.36
C SER A 28 -3.19 11.36 0.29
N LEU A 29 -1.86 11.19 0.21
CA LEU A 29 -1.24 10.23 -0.69
C LEU A 29 -1.65 8.79 -0.35
N ILE A 30 -1.68 8.44 0.94
CA ILE A 30 -2.12 7.13 1.44
C ILE A 30 -3.59 6.88 1.11
N ASP A 31 -4.48 7.85 1.34
CA ASP A 31 -5.90 7.74 1.00
C ASP A 31 -6.09 7.49 -0.51
N SER A 32 -5.29 8.15 -1.35
CA SER A 32 -5.33 7.95 -2.80
C SER A 32 -4.92 6.52 -3.21
N PHE A 33 -4.05 5.87 -2.45
CA PHE A 33 -3.65 4.49 -2.68
C PHE A 33 -4.78 3.52 -2.35
N ASP A 34 -5.53 3.77 -1.28
CA ASP A 34 -6.66 2.92 -0.89
C ASP A 34 -7.80 2.99 -1.89
N GLN A 35 -8.12 4.18 -2.42
CA GLN A 35 -9.11 4.33 -3.49
C GLN A 35 -8.72 3.52 -4.74
N LYS A 36 -7.45 3.59 -5.17
CA LYS A 36 -6.94 2.82 -6.32
C LYS A 36 -6.95 1.31 -6.04
N SER A 37 -6.67 0.89 -4.80
CA SER A 37 -6.71 -0.51 -4.39
C SER A 37 -8.13 -1.10 -4.52
N LEU A 38 -9.17 -0.35 -4.15
CA LEU A 38 -10.56 -0.78 -4.34
C LEU A 38 -10.90 -1.01 -5.82
N THR A 39 -10.45 -0.13 -6.72
CA THR A 39 -10.64 -0.30 -8.17
C THR A 39 -9.97 -1.56 -8.69
N ILE A 40 -8.73 -1.83 -8.27
CA ILE A 40 -7.98 -3.05 -8.66
C ILE A 40 -8.73 -4.31 -8.19
N LYS A 41 -9.30 -4.31 -6.98
CA LYS A 41 -10.11 -5.41 -6.46
C LYS A 41 -11.35 -5.66 -7.30
N ALA A 42 -12.08 -4.61 -7.64
CA ALA A 42 -13.27 -4.71 -8.47
C ALA A 42 -12.94 -5.31 -9.84
N TRP A 43 -11.88 -4.83 -10.51
CA TRP A 43 -11.47 -5.33 -11.82
C TRP A 43 -11.04 -6.79 -11.79
N SER A 44 -10.33 -7.20 -10.75
CA SER A 44 -9.92 -8.60 -10.62
C SER A 44 -11.10 -9.54 -10.49
N VAL A 45 -12.09 -9.22 -9.64
CA VAL A 45 -13.29 -10.04 -9.47
C VAL A 45 -14.09 -10.10 -10.77
N THR A 46 -14.26 -8.97 -11.45
CA THR A 46 -14.95 -8.90 -12.75
C THR A 46 -14.25 -9.76 -13.81
N LEU A 47 -12.93 -9.62 -13.96
CA LEU A 47 -12.17 -10.40 -14.94
C LEU A 47 -12.24 -11.90 -14.62
N ALA A 48 -12.06 -12.26 -13.35
CA ALA A 48 -12.15 -13.66 -12.93
C ALA A 48 -13.55 -14.24 -13.16
N GLY A 49 -14.62 -13.48 -12.90
CA GLY A 49 -15.99 -13.89 -13.17
C GLY A 49 -16.24 -14.12 -14.67
N ILE A 50 -15.73 -13.23 -15.53
CA ILE A 50 -15.82 -13.39 -16.99
C ILE A 50 -15.08 -14.66 -17.43
N LEU A 51 -13.86 -14.91 -16.94
CA LEU A 51 -13.06 -16.08 -17.30
C LEU A 51 -13.67 -17.38 -16.79
N ALA A 52 -14.18 -17.39 -15.55
CA ALA A 52 -14.90 -18.52 -14.97
C ALA A 52 -16.16 -18.87 -15.78
N GLY A 53 -17.02 -17.87 -16.02
CA GLY A 53 -18.23 -18.04 -16.82
C GLY A 53 -17.92 -18.50 -18.23
N SER A 54 -16.93 -17.88 -18.87
CA SER A 54 -16.57 -18.25 -20.24
C SER A 54 -15.99 -19.66 -20.33
N GLY A 55 -15.18 -20.07 -19.35
CA GLY A 55 -14.63 -21.42 -19.28
C GLY A 55 -15.72 -22.48 -19.11
N ALA A 56 -16.70 -22.22 -18.24
CA ALA A 56 -17.79 -23.16 -17.94
C ALA A 56 -18.87 -23.23 -19.03
N PHE A 57 -19.29 -22.09 -19.61
CA PHE A 57 -20.41 -22.05 -20.54
C PHE A 57 -20.03 -22.32 -22.01
N PHE A 58 -18.78 -22.07 -22.40
CA PHE A 58 -18.33 -22.25 -23.79
C PHE A 58 -17.38 -23.46 -23.98
N ASP A 59 -17.30 -24.36 -22.99
CA ASP A 59 -16.46 -25.56 -23.02
C ASP A 59 -14.98 -25.24 -23.32
N ARG A 60 -14.45 -24.23 -22.62
CA ARG A 60 -13.10 -23.68 -22.81
C ARG A 60 -12.32 -23.72 -21.49
N PRO A 61 -12.01 -24.91 -20.94
CA PRO A 61 -11.37 -25.05 -19.63
C PRO A 61 -10.00 -24.35 -19.54
N ALA A 62 -9.31 -24.16 -20.67
CA ALA A 62 -8.09 -23.37 -20.75
C ALA A 62 -8.25 -21.92 -20.22
N LEU A 63 -9.45 -21.33 -20.30
CA LEU A 63 -9.72 -19.98 -19.76
C LEU A 63 -9.69 -19.95 -18.23
N LEU A 64 -9.92 -21.07 -17.55
CA LEU A 64 -9.81 -21.15 -16.09
C LEU A 64 -8.35 -20.97 -15.65
N TRP A 65 -7.40 -21.55 -16.38
CA TRP A 65 -5.96 -21.37 -16.14
C TRP A 65 -5.52 -19.92 -16.36
N VAL A 66 -6.06 -19.25 -17.38
CA VAL A 66 -5.85 -17.80 -17.59
C VAL A 66 -6.38 -17.02 -16.38
N GLY A 67 -7.54 -17.42 -15.85
CA GLY A 67 -8.11 -16.83 -14.64
C GLY A 67 -7.23 -17.03 -13.40
N VAL A 68 -6.69 -18.24 -13.19
CA VAL A 68 -5.75 -18.53 -12.08
C VAL A 68 -4.54 -17.60 -12.16
N VAL A 69 -3.87 -17.54 -13.31
CA VAL A 69 -2.68 -16.69 -13.50
C VAL A 69 -3.04 -15.22 -13.32
N GLY A 70 -4.15 -14.76 -13.89
CA GLY A 70 -4.63 -13.39 -13.73
C GLY A 70 -4.88 -13.03 -12.26
N SER A 71 -5.57 -13.88 -11.51
CA SER A 71 -5.83 -13.67 -10.08
C SER A 71 -4.55 -13.65 -9.25
N LEU A 72 -3.57 -14.51 -9.55
CA LEU A 72 -2.26 -14.47 -8.90
C LEU A 72 -1.49 -13.16 -9.19
N LEU A 73 -1.54 -12.67 -10.43
CA LEU A 73 -0.92 -11.40 -10.80
C LEU A 73 -1.58 -10.22 -10.09
N PHE A 74 -2.92 -10.20 -9.99
CA PHE A 74 -3.64 -9.19 -9.22
C PHE A 74 -3.25 -9.22 -7.74
N TRP A 75 -3.13 -10.41 -7.15
CA TRP A 75 -2.68 -10.56 -5.77
C TRP A 75 -1.27 -10.01 -5.56
N LEU A 76 -0.34 -10.31 -6.47
CA LEU A 76 1.02 -9.77 -6.43
C LEU A 76 1.05 -8.25 -6.56
N VAL A 77 0.26 -7.68 -7.48
CA VAL A 77 0.15 -6.23 -7.65
C VAL A 77 -0.38 -5.57 -6.39
N GLU A 78 -1.43 -6.11 -5.77
CA GLU A 78 -1.95 -5.56 -4.51
C GLU A 78 -0.89 -5.65 -3.38
N GLY A 79 -0.17 -6.77 -3.27
CA GLY A 79 0.91 -6.91 -2.30
C GLY A 79 2.02 -5.87 -2.47
N HIS A 80 2.46 -5.63 -3.70
CA HIS A 80 3.44 -4.58 -4.00
C HIS A 80 2.90 -3.19 -3.70
N TRP A 81 1.64 -2.94 -4.01
CA TRP A 81 0.97 -1.67 -3.72
C TRP A 81 0.92 -1.39 -2.22
N LYS A 82 0.55 -2.40 -1.43
CA LYS A 82 0.52 -2.30 0.04
C LYS A 82 1.90 -2.17 0.66
N ALA A 83 2.92 -2.81 0.07
CA ALA A 83 4.32 -2.60 0.48
C ALA A 83 4.82 -1.19 0.15
N PHE A 84 4.37 -0.61 -0.96
CA PHE A 84 4.66 0.78 -1.31
C PHE A 84 3.99 1.75 -0.32
N GLN A 85 2.72 1.52 0.01
CA GLN A 85 1.96 2.28 1.01
C GLN A 85 2.60 2.15 2.41
N SER A 86 3.04 0.94 2.79
CA SER A 86 3.59 0.69 4.12
C SER A 86 4.84 1.52 4.41
N ALA A 87 5.66 1.76 3.38
CA ALA A 87 6.89 2.53 3.49
C ALA A 87 6.67 4.01 3.86
N HIS A 88 5.50 4.59 3.58
CA HIS A 88 5.17 5.96 3.97
C HIS A 88 4.85 6.11 5.47
N TYR A 89 4.33 5.07 6.13
CA TYR A 89 3.99 5.15 7.56
C TYR A 89 5.20 5.45 8.45
N ALA A 90 6.40 4.98 8.06
CA ALA A 90 7.62 5.28 8.81
C ALA A 90 7.93 6.78 8.91
N ARG A 91 7.52 7.59 7.93
CA ARG A 91 7.67 9.05 7.99
C ARG A 91 6.55 9.69 8.82
N ILE A 92 5.33 9.21 8.64
CA ILE A 92 4.15 9.69 9.39
C ILE A 92 4.37 9.50 10.89
N GLU A 93 4.77 8.30 11.31
CA GLU A 93 5.04 7.97 12.71
C GLU A 93 6.11 8.89 13.32
N LYS A 94 7.17 9.22 12.57
CA LYS A 94 8.20 10.16 13.01
C LYS A 94 7.66 11.59 13.19
N ILE A 95 6.79 12.04 12.30
CA ILE A 95 6.17 13.36 12.42
C ILE A 95 5.23 13.39 13.63
N GLU A 96 4.43 12.35 13.83
CA GLU A 96 3.56 12.25 15.01
C GLU A 96 4.38 12.20 16.32
N ALA A 97 5.48 11.47 16.33
CA ALA A 97 6.37 11.40 17.49
C ALA A 97 7.02 12.76 17.82
N HIS A 98 7.36 13.58 16.82
CA HIS A 98 7.76 14.99 17.02
C HIS A 98 6.65 15.79 17.71
N PHE A 99 5.41 15.70 17.24
CA PHE A 99 4.28 16.42 17.85
C PHE A 99 3.89 15.87 19.25
N ARG A 100 4.24 14.62 19.56
CA ARG A 100 4.12 14.06 20.92
C ARG A 100 5.29 14.47 21.84
N GLY A 101 6.33 15.12 21.32
CA GLY A 101 7.54 15.46 22.08
C GLY A 101 8.43 14.26 22.39
N GLU A 102 8.33 13.17 21.62
CA GLU A 102 9.11 11.94 21.81
C GLU A 102 10.46 11.96 21.07
N VAL A 103 10.64 12.91 20.14
CA VAL A 103 11.83 12.99 19.27
C VAL A 103 12.31 14.42 19.20
N ASP A 104 13.60 14.62 19.49
CA ASP A 104 14.27 15.90 19.30
C ASP A 104 14.89 15.98 17.90
N GLY A 105 14.58 17.06 17.17
CA GLY A 105 15.26 17.39 15.91
C GLY A 105 14.84 16.53 14.72
N ILE A 106 13.70 16.87 14.12
CA ILE A 106 13.25 16.32 12.84
C ILE A 106 13.47 17.34 11.72
N ALA A 107 14.10 16.93 10.61
CA ALA A 107 14.18 17.76 9.42
C ALA A 107 12.88 17.65 8.60
N PRO A 108 12.34 18.75 8.06
CA PRO A 108 11.17 18.72 7.18
C PRO A 108 11.53 18.22 5.77
N PHE A 109 10.51 17.82 5.00
CA PHE A 109 10.62 17.44 3.59
C PHE A 109 11.55 16.24 3.30
N GLN A 110 11.56 15.25 4.21
CA GLN A 110 12.36 14.02 4.07
C GLN A 110 11.52 12.82 3.60
N SER A 111 10.39 13.05 2.95
CA SER A 111 9.43 12.01 2.57
C SER A 111 10.02 10.94 1.65
N ALA A 112 10.72 11.34 0.58
CA ALA A 112 11.31 10.42 -0.40
C ALA A 112 12.45 9.57 0.19
N ASP A 113 13.36 10.21 0.93
CA ASP A 113 14.50 9.56 1.57
C ASP A 113 14.04 8.61 2.70
N SER A 114 13.05 9.02 3.51
CA SER A 114 12.44 8.14 4.50
C SER A 114 11.76 6.93 3.86
N TRP A 115 11.06 7.13 2.74
CA TRP A 115 10.41 6.06 2.00
C TRP A 115 11.42 5.07 1.41
N GLU A 116 12.50 5.56 0.80
CA GLU A 116 13.54 4.70 0.22
C GLU A 116 14.20 3.83 1.29
N ARG A 117 14.55 4.41 2.44
CA ARG A 117 15.10 3.66 3.58
C ARG A 117 14.14 2.58 4.07
N SER A 118 12.87 2.94 4.24
CA SER A 118 11.84 2.00 4.70
C SER A 118 11.64 0.83 3.72
N ARG A 119 11.57 1.14 2.41
CA ARG A 119 11.44 0.14 1.35
C ARG A 119 12.63 -0.82 1.30
N ARG A 120 13.86 -0.29 1.37
CA ARG A 120 15.09 -1.10 1.36
C ARG A 120 15.19 -2.00 2.60
N ALA A 121 14.71 -1.53 3.76
CA ALA A 121 14.71 -2.31 5.00
C ALA A 121 13.73 -3.50 4.95
N GLY A 122 12.54 -3.32 4.38
CA GLY A 122 11.53 -4.38 4.30
C GLY A 122 11.84 -5.47 3.26
N GLY A 123 12.22 -5.06 2.04
CA GLY A 123 12.56 -5.97 0.94
C GLY A 123 11.49 -7.05 0.64
N MET A 124 11.96 -8.23 0.21
CA MET A 124 11.09 -9.36 -0.14
C MET A 124 10.33 -9.96 1.06
N LYS A 125 10.93 -9.91 2.26
CA LYS A 125 10.31 -10.45 3.48
C LYS A 125 9.04 -9.69 3.83
N GLU A 126 9.09 -8.36 3.74
CA GLU A 126 7.94 -7.49 3.98
C GLU A 126 6.83 -7.73 2.96
N LEU A 127 7.19 -7.88 1.68
CA LEU A 127 6.22 -8.21 0.63
C LEU A 127 5.49 -9.54 0.91
N LEU A 128 6.23 -10.59 1.26
CA LEU A 128 5.64 -11.89 1.60
C LEU A 128 4.75 -11.83 2.85
N ARG A 129 5.12 -11.01 3.84
CA ARG A 129 4.30 -10.75 5.02
C ARG A 129 2.98 -10.06 4.65
N ILE A 130 3.04 -9.05 3.79
CA ILE A 130 1.88 -8.27 3.33
C ILE A 130 0.95 -9.10 2.45
N LEU A 131 1.48 -9.94 1.56
CA LEU A 131 0.67 -10.83 0.71
C LEU A 131 -0.23 -11.77 1.54
N ARG A 132 0.21 -12.13 2.75
CA ARG A 132 -0.54 -12.98 3.69
C ARG A 132 -1.58 -12.23 4.51
N TRP A 133 -1.65 -10.90 4.44
CA TRP A 133 -2.68 -10.15 5.14
C TRP A 133 -4.05 -10.50 4.60
N ARG A 134 -5.02 -10.74 5.50
CA ARG A 134 -6.38 -11.18 5.14
C ARG A 134 -7.03 -10.29 4.08
N HIS A 135 -6.83 -8.97 4.20
CA HIS A 135 -7.42 -8.01 3.27
C HIS A 135 -6.65 -7.88 1.95
N VAL A 136 -5.43 -8.41 1.84
CA VAL A 136 -4.65 -8.47 0.57
C VAL A 136 -4.87 -9.80 -0.12
N PHE A 137 -4.98 -10.88 0.66
CA PHE A 137 -5.36 -12.20 0.17
C PHE A 137 -6.78 -12.21 -0.41
N LEU A 138 -7.70 -11.43 0.17
CA LEU A 138 -9.07 -11.29 -0.33
C LEU A 138 -9.22 -10.02 -1.19
N PRO A 139 -9.78 -10.13 -2.41
CA PRO A 139 -10.43 -11.32 -2.98
C PRO A 139 -9.50 -12.23 -3.80
N HIS A 140 -8.32 -11.75 -4.22
CA HIS A 140 -7.55 -12.33 -5.31
C HIS A 140 -7.06 -13.76 -5.06
N GLY A 141 -6.48 -14.02 -3.89
CA GLY A 141 -5.97 -15.33 -3.52
C GLY A 141 -7.09 -16.37 -3.40
N LEU A 142 -8.25 -15.98 -2.86
CA LEU A 142 -9.43 -16.86 -2.79
C LEU A 142 -9.93 -17.22 -4.19
N VAL A 143 -10.02 -16.24 -5.09
CA VAL A 143 -10.46 -16.46 -6.48
C VAL A 143 -9.46 -17.35 -7.22
N ALA A 144 -8.15 -17.13 -7.05
CA ALA A 144 -7.11 -17.98 -7.64
C ALA A 144 -7.27 -19.44 -7.21
N VAL A 145 -7.51 -19.68 -5.92
CA VAL A 145 -7.73 -21.04 -5.38
C VAL A 145 -9.03 -21.65 -5.94
N ALA A 146 -10.12 -20.89 -5.98
CA ALA A 146 -11.39 -21.38 -6.51
C ALA A 146 -11.30 -21.78 -8.00
N LEU A 147 -10.65 -20.94 -8.81
CA LEU A 147 -10.40 -21.22 -10.22
C LEU A 147 -9.45 -22.40 -10.42
N LEU A 148 -8.44 -22.55 -9.57
CA LEU A 148 -7.52 -23.68 -9.62
C LEU A 148 -8.25 -25.00 -9.35
N VAL A 149 -9.09 -25.04 -8.32
CA VAL A 149 -9.91 -26.23 -8.04
C VAL A 149 -10.83 -26.55 -9.20
N ALA A 150 -11.51 -25.55 -9.77
CA ALA A 150 -12.37 -25.75 -10.94
C ALA A 150 -11.59 -26.29 -12.15
N ALA A 151 -10.40 -25.74 -12.43
CA ALA A 151 -9.56 -26.14 -13.55
C ALA A 151 -8.93 -27.54 -13.40
N LEU A 152 -8.87 -28.08 -12.18
CA LEU A 152 -8.37 -29.43 -11.92
C LEU A 152 -9.48 -30.50 -11.99
N VAL A 153 -10.75 -30.08 -11.88
CA VAL A 153 -11.92 -30.96 -11.88
C VAL A 153 -12.59 -31.06 -13.26
N LEU A 154 -12.49 -29.99 -14.07
CA LEU A 154 -13.01 -29.90 -15.44
C LEU A 154 -11.92 -30.22 -16.47
#